data_AF-A0A1D5ABH7-F1
#
_entry.id   AF-A0A1D5ABH7-F1
#
_cell.length_a   1.000
_cell.length_b   1.000
_cell.length_c   1.000
_cell.angle_alpha   90.00
_cell.angle_beta   90.00
_cell.angle_gamma   90.00
#
_symmetry.space_group_name_H-M   'P 1'
#
loop_
_entity.id
_entity.type
_entity.pdbx_description
1 polymer ?
#
loop_
_entity_poly.entity_id
_entity_poly.type
_entity_poly.pdbx_seq_one_letter_code
_entity_poly.pdbx_strand_id
1 'polypeptide(L)' 'MLPSTRLGEKQGKKLFVYGGAEHPHAAQQPENYELRG' A
#
# COMPACT_ATOMS: atom_id res chain seq x y z
N MET A 1 -5.40 3.35 -12.54
CA MET A 1 -5.63 3.35 -11.08
C MET A 1 -6.96 2.64 -10.80
N LEU A 2 -7.14 2.08 -9.60
CA LEU A 2 -8.09 0.99 -9.31
C LEU A 2 -9.50 1.16 -9.92
N PRO A 3 -10.16 0.06 -10.36
CA PRO A 3 -11.49 0.11 -10.94
C PRO A 3 -12.56 0.52 -9.91
N SER A 4 -13.57 1.29 -10.31
CA SER A 4 -14.67 1.75 -9.44
C SER A 4 -15.70 0.64 -9.18
N THR A 5 -15.28 -0.37 -8.42
CA THR A 5 -16.11 -1.52 -8.01
C THR A 5 -15.94 -1.76 -6.52
N ARG A 6 -16.84 -2.54 -5.89
CA ARG A 6 -16.71 -2.93 -4.48
C ARG A 6 -15.39 -3.66 -4.19
N LEU A 7 -14.86 -4.39 -5.16
CA LEU A 7 -13.55 -5.05 -5.04
C LEU A 7 -12.41 -4.03 -5.14
N GLY A 8 -12.51 -3.05 -6.04
CA GLY A 8 -11.53 -1.97 -6.15
C GLY A 8 -11.45 -1.11 -4.89
N GLU A 9 -12.58 -0.78 -4.27
CA GLU A 9 -12.61 -0.10 -2.96
C GLU A 9 -11.90 -0.90 -1.87
N LYS A 10 -12.12 -2.23 -1.83
CA LYS A 10 -11.43 -3.12 -0.89
C LYS A 10 -9.92 -3.17 -1.13
N GLN A 11 -9.48 -3.10 -2.39
CA GLN A 11 -8.05 -3.01 -2.73
C GLN A 11 -7.46 -1.68 -2.27
N GLY A 12 -8.19 -0.56 -2.47
CA GLY A 12 -7.75 0.77 -2.05
C GLY A 12 -7.51 0.86 -0.54
N LYS A 13 -8.31 0.17 0.27
CA LYS A 13 -8.15 0.11 1.74
C LYS A 13 -6.86 -0.58 2.21
N LYS A 14 -6.16 -1.32 1.35
CA LYS A 14 -4.88 -1.96 1.70
C LYS A 14 -3.67 -1.06 1.47
N LEU A 15 -3.84 0.05 0.75
CA LEU A 15 -2.76 0.99 0.45
C LEU A 15 -2.66 2.02 1.59
N PHE A 16 -1.48 2.09 2.20
CA PHE A 16 -1.14 3.10 3.21
C PHE A 16 -0.03 3.99 2.66
N VAL A 17 -0.24 5.31 2.70
CA VAL A 17 0.70 6.31 2.19
C VAL A 17 1.11 7.24 3.34
N TYR A 18 2.41 7.43 3.53
CA TYR A 18 2.99 8.25 4.58
C TYR A 18 3.74 9.44 3.98
N GLY A 19 3.69 10.59 4.65
CA GLY A 19 4.35 11.82 4.18
C GLY A 19 5.87 11.86 4.41
N GLY A 20 6.42 10.88 5.13
CA GLY A 20 7.85 10.79 5.46
C GLY A 20 8.36 9.35 5.37
N ALA A 21 9.61 9.15 5.80
CA ALA A 21 10.28 7.83 5.72
C ALA A 21 9.83 6.82 6.80
N GLU A 22 9.15 7.29 7.84
CA GLU A 22 8.69 6.45 8.95
C GLU A 22 7.26 5.95 8.74
N HIS A 23 7.00 4.71 9.17
CA HIS A 23 5.66 4.12 9.18
C HIS A 23 5.46 3.16 10.38
N PRO A 24 4.23 3.04 10.94
CA PRO A 24 3.96 2.24 12.14
C PRO A 24 3.90 0.72 11.89
N HIS A 25 4.14 0.25 10.66
CA HIS A 25 3.94 -1.15 10.26
C HIS A 25 5.16 -2.07 10.48
N ALA A 26 6.06 -1.74 11.41
CA ALA A 26 7.26 -2.52 11.69
C ALA A 26 6.95 -3.99 12.09
N ALA A 27 5.84 -4.23 12.78
CA ALA A 27 5.43 -5.57 13.19
C ALA A 27 5.07 -6.51 12.03
N GLN A 28 4.80 -5.95 10.84
CA GLN A 28 4.44 -6.73 9.64
C GLN A 28 5.67 -7.23 8.87
N GLN A 29 6.88 -6.82 9.27
CA GLN A 29 8.13 -7.14 8.58
C GLN A 29 8.06 -6.87 7.06
N PRO A 30 7.75 -5.62 6.63
CA PRO A 30 7.61 -5.31 5.21
C PRO A 30 8.95 -5.47 4.47
N GLU A 31 8.86 -5.94 3.23
CA GLU A 31 10.00 -6.10 2.33
C GLU A 31 10.07 -4.95 1.33
N ASN A 32 11.29 -4.58 0.94
CA ASN A 32 11.50 -3.55 -0.08
C ASN A 32 11.15 -4.11 -1.47
N TYR A 33 10.23 -3.45 -2.15
CA TYR A 33 9.86 -3.78 -3.51
C TYR A 33 10.46 -2.78 -4.51
N GLU A 34 11.40 -3.24 -5.34
CA GLU A 34 12.00 -2.44 -6.41
C GLU A 34 11.08 -2.41 -7.64
N LEU A 35 10.80 -1.21 -8.15
CA LEU A 35 9.95 -1.02 -9.32
C LEU A 35 10.63 -1.60 -10.57
N ARG A 36 9.98 -2.58 -11.19
CA ARG A 36 10.37 -3.12 -12.50
C ARG A 36 9.53 -2.41 -13.56
N GLY A 37 10.21 -1.66 -14.43
CA GLY A 37 9.59 -0.89 -15.51
C GLY A 37 8.88 -1.75 -16.55
#